data_AF-M3D8Z9-F1
#
_entry.id   AF-M3D8Z9-F1
#
_cell.length_a   1.000
_cell.length_b   1.000
_cell.length_c   1.000
_cell.angle_alpha   90.00
_cell.angle_beta   90.00
_cell.angle_gamma   90.00
#
_symmetry.space_group_name_H-M   'P 1'
#
loop_
_entity.id
_entity.type
_entity.pdbx_description
1 polymer ?
#
loop_
_entity_poly.entity_id
_entity_poly.type
_entity_poly.pdbx_seq_one_letter_code
_entity_poly.pdbx_strand_id
1 'polypeptide(L)'
;MTATVPPAPSENPIPDPAGRVELPPGVVLTDARFVNDDLLPVPLARRRWTTYNFTALWVGMAHNIPSWLLASGLVALGMDWKQAVFTIALANVIVLAPMLLTGHAGPKYGIPFPVLARASFGLRGANLPAMIRAGVACAWFGIQTWIGGQGIFVLLGKLFGGWAEASEVGGQPWTLWVCFVLFWALELAIIHRGMEALRRFENWAAPFVIVGALVLLVWVANKAGGFGPLLDQPSQLGWGADFWPVFFPSLMGMIAFWSTLSLNIPDFTRFGAGQRAQVWGQTLGLPTTMTLFALLSVFVTSGSQAVYGAAIWDPVQLAARTDNVFGLLFALVTVLVATISVNIAANVVSPAYDLANLAPRFITFRTGALITGVVGVVIMPWKLTETPELYIFTWLGLVGGLLGTVAGILIADYWIVRRTRLDLTDLYTPGGRYWYTSGWNVHAVVAFAVGGVLAVGGSHSAPGKGPFPQDGLIPFLKPLADYGWAVGLAASLVVYVAPTAGRRRV
;
A
#
# COMPACT_ATOMS: atom_id res chain seq x y z
N MET A 1 10.45 -63.82 16.13
CA MET A 1 10.77 -62.60 15.37
C MET A 1 9.58 -61.65 15.47
N THR A 2 9.60 -60.77 16.47
CA THR A 2 8.64 -59.68 16.62
C THR A 2 8.96 -58.61 15.59
N ALA A 3 8.12 -58.50 14.56
CA ALA A 3 8.22 -57.44 13.57
C ALA A 3 7.98 -56.10 14.27
N THR A 4 9.04 -55.31 14.41
CA THR A 4 8.96 -53.91 14.81
C THR A 4 8.18 -53.15 13.73
N VAL A 5 6.98 -52.72 14.09
CA VAL A 5 6.21 -51.74 13.32
C VAL A 5 7.10 -50.50 13.12
N PRO A 6 7.34 -50.05 11.88
CA PRO A 6 8.10 -48.83 11.66
C PRO A 6 7.38 -47.65 12.33
N PRO A 7 8.09 -46.69 12.92
CA PRO A 7 7.45 -45.48 13.44
C PRO A 7 6.69 -44.78 12.30
N ALA A 8 5.48 -44.30 12.59
CA ALA A 8 4.66 -43.55 11.64
C ALA A 8 5.48 -42.40 11.03
N PRO A 9 5.44 -42.19 9.69
CA PRO A 9 6.17 -41.12 9.06
C PRO A 9 5.70 -39.79 9.64
N SER A 10 6.66 -38.94 10.05
CA SER A 10 6.37 -37.62 10.58
C SER A 10 5.53 -36.82 9.57
N GLU A 11 4.30 -36.47 9.95
CA GLU A 11 3.32 -35.73 9.11
C GLU A 11 3.75 -34.29 8.76
N ASN A 12 4.89 -33.82 9.29
CA ASN A 12 5.41 -32.50 8.96
C ASN A 12 6.35 -32.58 7.75
N PRO A 13 6.15 -31.74 6.72
CA PRO A 13 7.07 -31.67 5.58
C PRO A 13 8.49 -31.35 6.06
N ILE A 14 9.47 -32.13 5.60
CA ILE A 14 10.88 -31.88 5.87
C ILE A 14 11.26 -30.60 5.09
N PRO A 15 11.71 -29.52 5.76
CA PRO A 15 12.17 -28.34 5.06
C PRO A 15 13.33 -28.69 4.14
N ASP A 16 13.41 -28.02 3.00
CA ASP A 16 14.58 -28.14 2.14
C ASP A 16 15.84 -27.57 2.84
N PRO A 17 17.06 -27.74 2.28
CA PRO A 17 18.28 -27.22 2.89
C PRO A 17 18.28 -25.69 3.14
N ALA A 18 17.40 -24.95 2.46
CA ALA A 18 17.20 -23.52 2.64
C ALA A 18 16.06 -23.18 3.62
N GLY A 19 15.48 -24.18 4.30
CA GLY A 19 14.41 -24.04 5.28
C GLY A 19 13.03 -23.77 4.68
N ARG A 20 12.85 -23.96 3.36
CA ARG A 20 11.58 -23.79 2.64
C ARG A 20 10.74 -25.05 2.77
N VAL A 21 9.42 -24.85 2.79
CA VAL A 21 8.41 -25.88 3.06
C VAL A 21 7.45 -25.97 1.87
N GLU A 22 7.10 -27.20 1.52
CA GLU A 22 6.11 -27.55 0.50
C GLU A 22 5.05 -28.47 1.12
N LEU A 23 3.88 -28.57 0.47
CA LEU A 23 2.86 -29.52 0.91
C LEU A 23 3.40 -30.96 0.82
N PRO A 24 3.11 -31.83 1.80
CA PRO A 24 3.52 -33.22 1.73
C PRO A 24 2.94 -33.93 0.49
N PRO A 25 3.70 -34.86 -0.14
CA PRO A 25 3.19 -35.64 -1.27
C PRO A 25 1.88 -36.35 -0.92
N GLY A 26 0.86 -36.22 -1.77
CA GLY A 26 -0.43 -36.88 -1.60
C GLY A 26 -1.45 -36.10 -0.75
N VAL A 27 -1.07 -34.98 -0.11
CA VAL A 27 -2.03 -34.10 0.56
C VAL A 27 -2.81 -33.31 -0.48
N VAL A 28 -4.13 -33.53 -0.54
CA VAL A 28 -5.04 -32.78 -1.40
C VAL A 28 -5.90 -31.88 -0.53
N LEU A 29 -5.79 -30.56 -0.73
CA LEU A 29 -6.62 -29.58 -0.06
C LEU A 29 -7.95 -29.45 -0.80
N THR A 30 -9.05 -29.93 -0.21
CA THR A 30 -10.35 -30.09 -0.90
C THR A 30 -11.49 -29.22 -0.37
N ASP A 31 -11.33 -28.55 0.78
CA ASP A 31 -12.41 -27.73 1.33
C ASP A 31 -12.54 -26.41 0.56
N ALA A 32 -13.53 -26.37 -0.33
CA ALA A 32 -13.84 -25.21 -1.18
C ALA A 32 -14.21 -23.93 -0.40
N ARG A 33 -14.40 -23.99 0.93
CA ARG A 33 -14.59 -22.79 1.77
C ARG A 33 -13.29 -22.05 2.06
N PHE A 34 -12.14 -22.73 1.96
CA PHE A 34 -10.83 -22.19 2.36
C PHE A 34 -9.73 -22.39 1.31
N VAL A 35 -10.03 -23.10 0.23
CA VAL A 35 -9.09 -23.44 -0.85
C VAL A 35 -9.60 -22.90 -2.18
N ASN A 36 -8.70 -22.26 -2.93
CA ASN A 36 -8.82 -21.98 -4.36
C ASN A 36 -7.40 -21.89 -4.97
N ASP A 37 -7.30 -21.91 -6.30
CA ASP A 37 -6.03 -21.88 -7.03
C ASP A 37 -5.17 -20.64 -6.69
N ASP A 38 -5.81 -19.51 -6.42
CA ASP A 38 -5.17 -18.24 -6.11
C ASP A 38 -4.53 -18.22 -4.71
N LEU A 39 -5.07 -18.99 -3.76
CA LEU A 39 -4.65 -19.05 -2.37
C LEU A 39 -3.69 -20.21 -2.09
N LEU A 40 -3.64 -21.23 -2.95
CA LEU A 40 -2.78 -22.39 -2.76
C LEU A 40 -1.29 -21.99 -2.61
N PRO A 41 -0.51 -22.76 -1.83
CA PRO A 41 0.92 -22.51 -1.71
C PRO A 41 1.62 -22.66 -3.06
N VAL A 42 2.50 -21.72 -3.40
CA VAL A 42 3.31 -21.80 -4.62
C VAL A 42 4.31 -22.96 -4.49
N PRO A 43 4.34 -23.93 -5.44
CA PRO A 43 5.31 -25.03 -5.42
C PRO A 43 6.75 -24.53 -5.49
N LEU A 44 7.69 -25.23 -4.84
CA LEU A 44 9.11 -24.82 -4.76
C LEU A 44 9.71 -24.59 -6.17
N ALA A 45 9.38 -25.45 -7.13
CA ALA A 45 9.85 -25.35 -8.51
C ALA A 45 9.40 -24.07 -9.25
N ARG A 46 8.35 -23.39 -8.76
CA ARG A 46 7.83 -22.13 -9.31
C ARG A 46 8.29 -20.90 -8.52
N ARG A 47 8.94 -21.07 -7.37
CA ARG A 47 9.51 -19.98 -6.58
C ARG A 47 10.84 -19.52 -7.18
N ARG A 48 10.77 -18.68 -8.23
CA ARG A 48 11.92 -18.30 -9.06
C ARG A 48 12.32 -16.83 -8.96
N TRP A 49 11.59 -16.01 -8.21
CA TRP A 49 11.87 -14.59 -8.12
C TRP A 49 13.17 -14.34 -7.35
N THR A 50 14.07 -13.61 -8.01
CA THR A 50 15.37 -13.22 -7.48
C THR A 50 15.30 -11.80 -6.90
N THR A 51 16.42 -11.33 -6.34
CA THR A 51 16.58 -9.92 -5.89
C THR A 51 16.14 -8.94 -6.98
N TYR A 52 16.50 -9.21 -8.24
CA TYR A 52 16.13 -8.37 -9.37
C TYR A 52 14.61 -8.22 -9.52
N ASN A 53 13.85 -9.31 -9.41
CA ASN A 53 12.40 -9.27 -9.56
C ASN A 53 11.74 -8.42 -8.48
N PHE A 54 12.19 -8.54 -7.23
CA PHE A 54 11.69 -7.73 -6.13
C PHE A 54 12.10 -6.26 -6.23
N THR A 55 13.33 -5.98 -6.66
CA THR A 55 13.77 -4.60 -6.90
C THR A 55 13.00 -3.97 -8.06
N ALA A 56 12.84 -4.67 -9.18
CA ALA A 56 12.07 -4.20 -10.32
C ALA A 56 10.59 -3.97 -9.97
N LEU A 57 10.00 -4.82 -9.12
CA LEU A 57 8.66 -4.64 -8.58
C LEU A 57 8.55 -3.28 -7.85
N TRP A 58 9.51 -2.93 -7.00
CA TRP A 58 9.49 -1.63 -6.31
C TRP A 58 9.72 -0.45 -7.23
N VAL A 59 10.61 -0.59 -8.22
CA VAL A 59 10.81 0.44 -9.25
C VAL A 59 9.51 0.72 -9.99
N GLY A 60 8.80 -0.34 -10.40
CA GLY A 60 7.51 -0.23 -11.06
C GLY A 60 6.37 0.28 -10.17
N MET A 61 6.44 0.15 -8.85
CA MET A 61 5.38 0.67 -7.96
C MET A 61 5.66 2.08 -7.43
N ALA A 62 6.92 2.53 -7.40
CA ALA A 62 7.30 3.82 -6.83
C ALA A 62 6.80 5.03 -7.62
N HIS A 63 6.84 4.94 -8.94
CA HIS A 63 6.56 6.04 -9.85
C HIS A 63 5.06 6.28 -10.04
N ASN A 64 4.37 6.68 -8.98
CA ASN A 64 2.94 6.97 -9.01
C ASN A 64 2.65 8.38 -8.51
N ILE A 65 1.53 8.92 -8.99
CA ILE A 65 1.13 10.29 -8.65
C ILE A 65 0.83 10.43 -7.15
N PRO A 66 0.17 9.49 -6.45
CA PRO A 66 0.03 9.59 -5.00
C PRO A 66 1.34 9.73 -4.22
N SER A 67 2.40 8.99 -4.59
CA SER A 67 3.75 9.16 -4.01
C SER A 67 4.32 10.55 -4.29
N TRP A 68 4.06 11.09 -5.48
CA TRP A 68 4.45 12.45 -5.83
C TRP A 68 3.72 13.49 -4.99
N LEU A 69 2.39 13.38 -4.91
CA LEU A 69 1.51 14.24 -4.11
C LEU A 69 1.89 14.19 -2.64
N LEU A 70 2.28 13.02 -2.15
CA LEU A 70 2.77 12.82 -0.79
C LEU A 70 4.09 13.58 -0.55
N ALA A 71 5.06 13.47 -1.47
CA ALA A 71 6.35 14.14 -1.33
C ALA A 71 6.26 15.66 -1.49
N SER A 72 5.56 16.12 -2.51
CA SER A 72 5.27 17.53 -2.78
C SER A 72 4.37 18.18 -1.72
N GLY A 73 3.46 17.41 -1.13
CA GLY A 73 2.61 17.85 -0.03
C GLY A 73 3.41 18.26 1.21
N LEU A 74 4.55 17.62 1.49
CA LEU A 74 5.44 18.05 2.58
C LEU A 74 6.04 19.43 2.34
N VAL A 75 6.41 19.73 1.09
CA VAL A 75 6.89 21.08 0.70
C VAL A 75 5.77 22.09 0.84
N ALA A 76 4.55 21.73 0.45
CA ALA A 76 3.36 22.57 0.63
C ALA A 76 3.01 22.82 2.11
N LEU A 77 3.36 21.89 3.01
CA LEU A 77 3.26 22.06 4.47
C LEU A 77 4.38 22.92 5.07
N GLY A 78 5.31 23.44 4.25
CA GLY A 78 6.36 24.37 4.67
C GLY A 78 7.73 23.74 4.91
N MET A 79 7.90 22.44 4.66
CA MET A 79 9.23 21.80 4.71
C MET A 79 10.11 22.25 3.54
N ASP A 80 11.41 22.42 3.77
CA ASP A 80 12.36 22.48 2.66
C ASP A 80 12.59 21.11 2.03
N TRP A 81 13.36 21.08 0.94
CA TRP A 81 13.62 19.84 0.24
C TRP A 81 14.38 18.80 1.09
N LYS A 82 15.26 19.24 2.00
CA LYS A 82 16.07 18.35 2.85
C LYS A 82 15.18 17.67 3.87
N GLN A 83 14.30 18.44 4.49
CA GLN A 83 13.32 18.00 5.47
C GLN A 83 12.32 17.01 4.85
N ALA A 84 11.76 17.35 3.68
CA ALA A 84 10.82 16.48 2.99
C ALA A 84 11.47 15.13 2.62
N VAL A 85 12.64 15.17 1.96
CA VAL A 85 13.36 13.96 1.54
C VAL A 85 13.81 13.13 2.74
N PHE A 86 14.32 13.75 3.80
CA PHE A 86 14.69 13.07 5.03
C PHE A 86 13.50 12.35 5.67
N THR A 87 12.35 13.02 5.77
CA THR A 87 11.12 12.45 6.34
C THR A 87 10.68 11.21 5.54
N ILE A 88 10.71 11.29 4.21
CA ILE A 88 10.33 10.18 3.33
C ILE A 88 11.33 9.03 3.41
N ALA A 89 12.63 9.33 3.36
CA ALA A 89 13.67 8.31 3.44
C ALA A 89 13.58 7.55 4.78
N LEU A 90 13.42 8.28 5.89
CA LEU A 90 13.28 7.68 7.21
C LEU A 90 12.02 6.81 7.31
N ALA A 91 10.87 7.29 6.81
CA ALA A 91 9.64 6.51 6.79
C ALA A 91 9.79 5.20 6.03
N ASN A 92 10.44 5.23 4.86
CA ASN A 92 10.68 4.05 4.03
C ASN A 92 11.62 3.04 4.72
N VAL A 93 12.62 3.52 5.47
CA VAL A 93 13.49 2.65 6.28
C VAL A 93 12.71 2.03 7.44
N ILE A 94 11.82 2.78 8.09
CA ILE A 94 11.00 2.27 9.20
C ILE A 94 10.01 1.21 8.70
N VAL A 95 9.26 1.48 7.63
CA VAL A 95 8.24 0.56 7.09
C VAL A 95 8.86 -0.70 6.47
N LEU A 96 10.13 -0.64 6.05
CA LEU A 96 10.89 -1.80 5.58
C LEU A 96 10.97 -2.90 6.64
N ALA A 97 11.09 -2.56 7.93
CA ALA A 97 11.22 -3.55 9.00
C ALA A 97 9.99 -4.50 9.09
N PRO A 98 8.76 -4.02 9.31
CA PRO A 98 7.59 -4.89 9.34
C PRO A 98 7.36 -5.60 8.00
N MET A 99 7.68 -4.96 6.88
CA MET A 99 7.57 -5.57 5.55
C MET A 99 8.50 -6.79 5.38
N LEU A 100 9.77 -6.68 5.79
CA LEU A 100 10.70 -7.82 5.76
C LEU A 100 10.25 -8.95 6.70
N LEU A 101 9.70 -8.58 7.87
CA LEU A 101 9.22 -9.54 8.87
C LEU A 101 7.99 -10.31 8.39
N THR A 102 6.99 -9.66 7.81
CA THR A 102 5.79 -10.32 7.26
C THR A 102 6.13 -11.10 5.99
N GLY A 103 6.99 -10.56 5.12
CA GLY A 103 7.42 -11.19 3.87
C GLY A 103 8.17 -12.50 4.06
N HIS A 104 8.79 -12.74 5.22
CA HIS A 104 9.50 -14.00 5.50
C HIS A 104 8.67 -15.26 5.28
N ALA A 105 7.37 -15.22 5.57
CA ALA A 105 6.49 -16.36 5.36
C ALA A 105 6.32 -16.73 3.87
N GLY A 106 6.43 -15.76 2.96
CA GLY A 106 6.26 -15.93 1.52
C GLY A 106 7.24 -16.95 0.93
N PRO A 107 8.55 -16.69 0.86
CA PRO A 107 9.50 -17.63 0.26
C PRO A 107 9.60 -18.95 1.02
N LYS A 108 9.37 -18.93 2.34
CA LYS A 108 9.43 -20.11 3.19
C LYS A 108 8.28 -21.07 2.91
N TYR A 109 7.04 -20.60 2.92
CA TYR A 109 5.84 -21.45 2.83
C TYR A 109 5.11 -21.37 1.49
N GLY A 110 5.43 -20.40 0.65
CA GLY A 110 4.76 -20.16 -0.63
C GLY A 110 3.35 -19.59 -0.47
N ILE A 111 3.00 -19.04 0.69
CA ILE A 111 1.63 -18.62 1.01
C ILE A 111 1.42 -17.12 0.83
N PRO A 112 0.23 -16.68 0.37
CA PRO A 112 -0.15 -15.27 0.33
C PRO A 112 -0.53 -14.75 1.72
N PHE A 113 -0.76 -13.43 1.81
CA PHE A 113 -1.07 -12.75 3.06
C PHE A 113 -2.33 -13.24 3.76
N PRO A 114 -3.47 -13.48 3.09
CA PRO A 114 -4.67 -13.96 3.78
C PRO A 114 -4.43 -15.31 4.47
N VAL A 115 -3.60 -16.17 3.87
CA VAL A 115 -3.24 -17.47 4.44
C VAL A 115 -2.28 -17.31 5.61
N LEU A 116 -1.29 -16.40 5.53
CA LEU A 116 -0.47 -16.04 6.69
C LEU A 116 -1.36 -15.55 7.86
N ALA A 117 -2.36 -14.73 7.58
CA ALA A 117 -3.28 -14.22 8.58
C ALA A 117 -4.14 -15.30 9.26
N ARG A 118 -4.37 -16.45 8.60
CA ARG A 118 -5.05 -17.61 9.23
C ARG A 118 -4.26 -18.15 10.41
N ALA A 119 -2.94 -18.07 10.37
CA ALA A 119 -2.10 -18.50 11.48
C ALA A 119 -2.45 -17.73 12.76
N SER A 120 -2.72 -16.43 12.65
CA SER A 120 -2.93 -15.56 13.81
C SER A 120 -4.40 -15.38 14.15
N PHE A 121 -5.28 -15.16 13.16
CA PHE A 121 -6.70 -14.86 13.38
C PHE A 121 -7.63 -16.08 13.24
N GLY A 122 -7.13 -17.19 12.69
CA GLY A 122 -7.91 -18.38 12.37
C GLY A 122 -8.46 -18.39 10.94
N LEU A 123 -8.92 -19.56 10.49
CA LEU A 123 -9.37 -19.77 9.10
C LEU A 123 -10.49 -18.79 8.67
N ARG A 124 -11.44 -18.50 9.55
CA ARG A 124 -12.50 -17.49 9.30
C ARG A 124 -12.07 -16.10 9.72
N GLY A 125 -11.37 -15.99 10.85
CA GLY A 125 -10.94 -14.71 11.39
C GLY A 125 -9.94 -13.97 10.51
N ALA A 126 -9.19 -14.65 9.64
CA ALA A 126 -8.31 -14.04 8.64
C ALA A 126 -9.04 -13.09 7.68
N ASN A 127 -10.36 -13.22 7.54
CA ASN A 127 -11.16 -12.28 6.77
C ASN A 127 -11.19 -10.88 7.39
N LEU A 128 -10.99 -10.73 8.71
CA LEU A 128 -10.92 -9.42 9.35
C LEU A 128 -9.75 -8.57 8.81
N PRO A 129 -8.48 -8.99 8.93
CA PRO A 129 -7.36 -8.23 8.37
C PRO A 129 -7.39 -8.18 6.84
N ALA A 130 -7.84 -9.25 6.16
CA ALA A 130 -7.98 -9.25 4.70
C ALA A 130 -8.99 -8.19 4.23
N MET A 131 -10.11 -8.01 4.92
CA MET A 131 -11.13 -7.07 4.47
C MET A 131 -10.81 -5.62 4.73
N ILE A 132 -10.13 -5.34 5.85
CA ILE A 132 -9.58 -4.00 6.10
C ILE A 132 -8.58 -3.65 5.01
N ARG A 133 -7.66 -4.57 4.70
CA ARG A 133 -6.65 -4.35 3.66
C ARG A 133 -7.28 -4.17 2.28
N ALA A 134 -8.28 -4.99 1.93
CA ALA A 134 -8.99 -4.88 0.67
C ALA A 134 -9.71 -3.53 0.54
N GLY A 135 -10.40 -3.07 1.60
CA GLY A 135 -11.05 -1.77 1.61
C GLY A 135 -10.08 -0.61 1.39
N VAL A 136 -8.89 -0.67 2.02
CA VAL A 136 -7.83 0.32 1.80
C VAL A 136 -7.31 0.30 0.37
N ALA A 137 -7.12 -0.88 -0.22
CA ALA A 137 -6.70 -1.00 -1.62
C ALA A 137 -7.78 -0.47 -2.59
N CYS A 138 -9.07 -0.72 -2.32
CA CYS A 138 -10.17 -0.11 -3.08
C CYS A 138 -10.13 1.42 -3.00
N ALA A 139 -9.88 1.99 -1.82
CA ALA A 139 -9.74 3.44 -1.66
C ALA A 139 -8.56 3.99 -2.49
N TRP A 140 -7.40 3.32 -2.45
CA TRP A 140 -6.26 3.68 -3.29
C TRP A 140 -6.56 3.60 -4.77
N PHE A 141 -7.34 2.58 -5.17
CA PHE A 141 -7.82 2.46 -6.53
C PHE A 141 -8.63 3.70 -6.93
N GLY A 142 -9.65 4.04 -6.14
CA GLY A 142 -10.47 5.22 -6.38
C GLY A 142 -9.68 6.53 -6.41
N ILE A 143 -8.73 6.71 -5.47
CA ILE A 143 -7.87 7.89 -5.39
C ILE A 143 -7.06 8.06 -6.68
N GLN A 144 -6.42 6.99 -7.16
CA GLN A 144 -5.66 7.04 -8.40
C GLN A 144 -6.56 7.24 -9.62
N THR A 145 -7.73 6.61 -9.69
CA THR A 145 -8.70 6.83 -10.76
C THR A 145 -9.16 8.30 -10.79
N TRP A 146 -9.40 8.91 -9.62
CA TRP A 146 -9.76 10.32 -9.50
C TRP A 146 -8.65 11.24 -10.02
N ILE A 147 -7.42 11.00 -9.58
CA ILE A 147 -6.24 11.75 -10.04
C ILE A 147 -6.06 11.60 -11.57
N GLY A 148 -6.25 10.40 -12.12
CA GLY A 148 -6.20 10.17 -13.57
C GLY A 148 -7.27 10.97 -14.31
N GLY A 149 -8.49 11.02 -13.78
CA GLY A 149 -9.59 11.86 -14.28
C GLY A 149 -9.27 13.36 -14.23
N GLN A 150 -8.70 13.85 -13.13
CA GLN A 150 -8.22 15.24 -13.00
C GLN A 150 -7.13 15.54 -14.03
N GLY A 151 -6.23 14.58 -14.27
CA GLY A 151 -5.25 14.54 -15.35
C GLY A 151 -5.85 14.93 -16.70
N ILE A 152 -6.85 14.17 -17.13
CA ILE A 152 -7.56 14.41 -18.38
C ILE A 152 -8.25 15.77 -18.37
N PHE A 153 -9.00 16.07 -17.31
CA PHE A 153 -9.80 17.29 -17.21
C PHE A 153 -8.96 18.56 -17.37
N VAL A 154 -7.86 18.68 -16.63
CA VAL A 154 -6.98 19.85 -16.66
C VAL A 154 -6.37 20.04 -18.04
N LEU A 155 -5.90 18.96 -18.66
CA LEU A 155 -5.19 19.01 -19.93
C LEU A 155 -6.15 19.24 -21.11
N LEU A 156 -7.35 18.67 -21.07
CA LEU A 156 -8.43 19.01 -22.02
C LEU A 156 -8.91 20.46 -21.84
N GLY A 157 -8.95 20.95 -20.61
CA GLY A 157 -9.23 22.35 -20.27
C GLY A 157 -8.37 23.34 -21.06
N LYS A 158 -7.07 23.07 -21.10
CA LYS A 158 -6.08 23.86 -21.86
C LYS A 158 -6.25 23.76 -23.38
N LEU A 159 -6.80 22.65 -23.90
CA LEU A 159 -6.98 22.44 -25.35
C LEU A 159 -8.28 23.06 -25.87
N PHE A 160 -9.38 22.89 -25.14
CA PHE A 160 -10.72 23.16 -25.67
C PHE A 160 -11.33 24.50 -25.25
N GLY A 161 -10.81 25.17 -24.20
CA GLY A 161 -11.35 26.45 -23.71
C GLY A 161 -12.77 26.32 -23.14
N GLY A 162 -13.07 26.93 -21.99
CA GLY A 162 -14.39 26.83 -21.34
C GLY A 162 -14.75 25.44 -20.78
N TRP A 163 -14.00 24.38 -21.12
CA TRP A 163 -14.16 23.02 -20.57
C TRP A 163 -14.00 22.97 -19.04
N ALA A 164 -13.11 23.82 -18.50
CA ALA A 164 -12.90 23.95 -17.06
C ALA A 164 -13.95 24.84 -16.35
N GLU A 165 -14.67 25.67 -17.11
CA GLU A 165 -15.68 26.61 -16.60
C GLU A 165 -17.11 26.03 -16.71
N ALA A 166 -17.20 24.74 -17.01
CA ALA A 166 -18.44 24.01 -17.05
C ALA A 166 -19.19 24.09 -15.70
N SER A 167 -20.52 24.06 -15.76
CA SER A 167 -21.36 24.12 -14.55
C SER A 167 -21.00 23.02 -13.55
N GLU A 168 -21.07 23.38 -12.26
CA GLU A 168 -20.72 22.47 -11.19
C GLU A 168 -21.87 21.52 -10.85
N VAL A 169 -21.51 20.26 -10.60
CA VAL A 169 -22.38 19.21 -10.08
C VAL A 169 -21.63 18.56 -8.91
N GLY A 170 -22.22 18.56 -7.70
CA GLY A 170 -21.56 17.96 -6.54
C GLY A 170 -20.24 18.63 -6.12
N GLY A 171 -20.09 19.94 -6.36
CA GLY A 171 -18.91 20.74 -6.01
C GLY A 171 -17.72 20.58 -6.97
N GLN A 172 -17.93 20.00 -8.15
CA GLN A 172 -16.93 19.85 -9.20
C GLN A 172 -17.57 20.06 -10.59
N PRO A 173 -16.83 20.55 -11.61
CA PRO A 173 -17.36 20.70 -12.96
C PRO A 173 -17.88 19.38 -13.54
N TRP A 174 -19.03 19.38 -14.23
CA TRP A 174 -19.58 18.15 -14.85
C TRP A 174 -18.60 17.47 -15.82
N THR A 175 -17.74 18.27 -16.47
CA THR A 175 -16.68 17.80 -17.36
C THR A 175 -15.61 16.99 -16.63
N LEU A 176 -15.29 17.30 -15.38
CA LEU A 176 -14.38 16.50 -14.55
C LEU A 176 -15.00 15.13 -14.23
N TRP A 177 -16.29 15.07 -13.92
CA TRP A 177 -16.99 13.81 -13.70
C TRP A 177 -16.96 12.91 -14.95
N VAL A 178 -17.12 13.49 -16.13
CA VAL A 178 -16.99 12.75 -17.40
C VAL A 178 -15.58 12.21 -17.57
N CYS A 179 -14.55 13.03 -17.36
CA CYS A 179 -13.16 12.58 -17.42
C CYS A 179 -12.86 11.44 -16.44
N PHE A 180 -13.37 11.54 -15.20
CA PHE A 180 -13.26 10.50 -14.20
C PHE A 180 -13.95 9.20 -14.61
N VAL A 181 -15.21 9.25 -15.07
CA VAL A 181 -15.96 8.06 -15.51
C VAL A 181 -15.33 7.40 -16.72
N LEU A 182 -14.83 8.18 -17.69
CA LEU A 182 -14.13 7.64 -18.86
C LEU A 182 -12.83 6.95 -18.49
N PHE A 183 -12.04 7.55 -17.58
CA PHE A 183 -10.80 6.95 -17.10
C PHE A 183 -11.08 5.67 -16.30
N TRP A 184 -12.08 5.70 -15.42
CA TRP A 184 -12.53 4.52 -14.67
C TRP A 184 -12.98 3.38 -15.59
N ALA A 185 -13.79 3.69 -16.61
CA ALA A 185 -14.25 2.71 -17.59
C ALA A 185 -13.08 2.10 -18.39
N LEU A 186 -12.07 2.90 -18.72
CA LEU A 186 -10.85 2.44 -19.38
C LEU A 186 -10.07 1.46 -18.48
N GLU A 187 -9.87 1.80 -17.21
CA GLU A 187 -9.22 0.90 -16.24
C GLU A 187 -9.98 -0.42 -16.10
N LEU A 188 -11.31 -0.37 -15.95
CA LEU A 188 -12.15 -1.57 -15.89
C LEU A 188 -12.07 -2.41 -17.17
N ALA A 189 -12.00 -1.79 -18.34
CA ALA A 189 -11.84 -2.51 -19.60
C ALA A 189 -10.50 -3.25 -19.69
N ILE A 190 -9.42 -2.64 -19.18
CA ILE A 190 -8.08 -3.27 -19.11
C ILE A 190 -8.11 -4.42 -18.11
N ILE A 191 -8.66 -4.20 -16.90
CA ILE A 191 -8.84 -5.23 -15.87
C ILE A 191 -9.64 -6.42 -16.42
N HIS A 192 -10.69 -6.15 -17.18
CA HIS A 192 -11.53 -7.18 -17.78
C HIS A 192 -10.75 -8.06 -18.76
N ARG A 193 -9.72 -7.54 -19.45
CA ARG A 193 -8.87 -8.34 -20.36
C ARG A 193 -7.88 -9.26 -19.65
N GLY A 194 -7.73 -9.13 -18.33
CA GLY A 194 -6.94 -10.04 -17.49
C GLY A 194 -5.44 -9.72 -17.38
N MET A 195 -4.74 -10.50 -16.55
CA MET A 195 -3.34 -10.25 -16.13
C MET A 195 -2.32 -10.21 -17.26
N GLU A 196 -2.53 -10.96 -18.35
CA GLU A 196 -1.56 -11.00 -19.47
C GLU A 196 -1.56 -9.69 -20.27
N ALA A 197 -2.70 -9.01 -20.36
CA ALA A 197 -2.78 -7.68 -20.97
C ALA A 197 -2.06 -6.65 -20.09
N LEU A 198 -2.28 -6.71 -18.78
CA LEU A 198 -1.62 -5.85 -17.79
C LEU A 198 -0.11 -6.01 -17.84
N ARG A 199 0.40 -7.25 -17.80
CA ARG A 199 1.85 -7.51 -17.83
C ARG A 199 2.53 -6.94 -19.07
N ARG A 200 1.88 -7.02 -20.24
CA ARG A 200 2.42 -6.44 -21.48
C ARG A 200 2.40 -4.91 -21.46
N PHE A 201 1.39 -4.31 -20.83
CA PHE A 201 1.29 -2.87 -20.65
C PHE A 201 2.39 -2.34 -19.72
N GLU A 202 2.60 -2.99 -18.58
CA GLU A 202 3.60 -2.63 -17.57
C GLU A 202 5.03 -2.55 -18.13
N ASN A 203 5.41 -3.50 -18.98
CA ASN A 203 6.79 -3.62 -19.45
C ASN A 203 7.34 -2.37 -20.17
N TRP A 204 6.49 -1.61 -20.86
CA TRP A 204 6.89 -0.38 -21.56
C TRP A 204 6.44 0.88 -20.83
N ALA A 205 5.38 0.80 -20.01
CA ALA A 205 4.87 1.92 -19.23
C ALA A 205 5.91 2.46 -18.26
N ALA A 206 6.62 1.58 -17.53
CA ALA A 206 7.54 2.01 -16.50
C ALA A 206 8.73 2.86 -17.00
N PRO A 207 9.48 2.45 -18.04
CA PRO A 207 10.50 3.30 -18.64
C PRO A 207 9.96 4.63 -19.16
N PHE A 208 8.78 4.62 -19.77
CA PHE A 208 8.16 5.81 -20.34
C PHE A 208 7.83 6.87 -19.27
N VAL A 209 7.28 6.43 -18.14
CA VAL A 209 6.91 7.32 -17.02
C VAL A 209 8.15 7.93 -16.35
N ILE A 210 9.21 7.14 -16.18
CA ILE A 210 10.49 7.64 -15.64
C ILE A 210 11.06 8.74 -16.54
N VAL A 211 11.06 8.54 -17.86
CA VAL A 211 11.49 9.56 -18.82
C VAL A 211 10.61 10.80 -18.70
N GLY A 212 9.29 10.65 -18.61
CA GLY A 212 8.37 11.77 -18.43
C GLY A 212 8.64 12.58 -17.17
N ALA A 213 8.90 11.93 -16.04
CA ALA A 213 9.28 12.57 -14.78
C ALA A 213 10.60 13.36 -14.90
N LEU A 214 11.61 12.80 -15.56
CA LEU A 214 12.89 13.48 -15.80
C LEU A 214 12.73 14.69 -16.74
N VAL A 215 11.91 14.56 -17.79
CA VAL A 215 11.59 15.68 -18.70
C VAL A 215 10.93 16.83 -17.93
N LEU A 216 9.99 16.52 -17.02
CA LEU A 216 9.33 17.53 -16.19
C LEU A 216 10.34 18.25 -15.27
N LEU A 217 11.26 17.51 -14.64
CA LEU A 217 12.33 18.08 -13.82
C LEU A 217 13.24 19.02 -14.62
N VAL A 218 13.73 18.59 -15.78
CA VAL A 218 14.60 19.40 -16.65
C VAL A 218 13.86 20.65 -17.13
N TRP A 219 12.57 20.51 -17.49
CA TRP A 219 11.75 21.64 -17.92
C TRP A 219 11.58 22.70 -16.83
N VAL A 220 11.27 22.30 -15.59
CA VAL A 220 11.16 23.23 -14.46
C VAL A 220 12.51 23.86 -14.13
N ALA A 221 13.58 23.06 -14.08
CA ALA A 221 14.93 23.57 -13.81
C ALA A 221 15.34 24.63 -14.84
N ASN A 222 15.06 24.40 -16.13
CA ASN A 222 15.33 25.36 -17.18
C ASN A 222 14.51 26.66 -17.00
N LYS A 223 13.23 26.57 -16.64
CA LYS A 223 12.41 27.75 -16.35
C LYS A 223 12.88 28.51 -15.10
N ALA A 224 13.43 27.82 -14.11
CA ALA A 224 13.93 28.41 -12.88
C ALA A 224 15.31 29.06 -13.04
N GLY A 225 15.99 28.90 -14.18
CA GLY A 225 17.35 29.40 -14.40
C GLY A 225 18.44 28.43 -13.93
N GLY A 226 18.12 27.14 -13.77
CA GLY A 226 19.04 26.06 -13.37
C GLY A 226 18.54 25.27 -12.16
N PHE A 227 19.35 24.35 -11.65
CA PHE A 227 19.01 23.54 -10.48
C PHE A 227 19.22 24.26 -9.14
N GLY A 228 20.03 25.32 -9.09
CA GLY A 228 20.30 26.07 -7.85
C GLY A 228 19.02 26.59 -7.17
N PRO A 229 18.16 27.33 -7.88
CA PRO A 229 16.91 27.88 -7.30
C PRO A 229 15.93 26.83 -6.76
N LEU A 230 16.02 25.58 -7.21
CA LEU A 230 15.22 24.46 -6.69
C LEU A 230 15.73 24.00 -5.30
N LEU A 231 17.03 24.15 -5.05
CA LEU A 231 17.71 23.77 -3.82
C LEU A 231 17.74 24.90 -2.78
N ASP A 232 17.57 26.15 -3.22
CA ASP A 232 17.68 27.35 -2.41
C ASP A 232 16.35 27.81 -1.78
N GLN A 233 15.24 27.10 -2.04
CA GLN A 233 13.96 27.43 -1.40
C GLN A 233 14.04 27.21 0.12
N PRO A 234 13.86 28.27 0.94
CA PRO A 234 14.00 28.18 2.39
C PRO A 234 12.81 27.42 3.01
N SER A 235 13.10 26.71 4.11
CA SER A 235 12.06 26.12 4.95
C SER A 235 11.20 27.21 5.59
N GLN A 236 9.87 27.04 5.58
CA GLN A 236 8.96 27.88 6.36
C GLN A 236 8.91 27.45 7.84
N LEU A 237 9.30 26.21 8.14
CA LEU A 237 9.29 25.63 9.48
C LEU A 237 10.64 25.76 10.22
N GLY A 238 11.73 25.89 9.46
CA GLY A 238 13.09 25.76 10.01
C GLY A 238 13.31 24.41 10.70
N TRP A 239 14.36 24.28 11.51
CA TRP A 239 14.62 23.08 12.35
C TRP A 239 14.23 23.28 13.82
N GLY A 240 13.46 24.33 14.10
CA GLY A 240 13.07 24.75 15.45
C GLY A 240 11.84 24.03 15.98
N ALA A 241 11.15 24.68 16.93
CA ALA A 241 9.98 24.12 17.60
C ALA A 241 8.80 23.85 16.64
N ASP A 242 8.68 24.60 15.56
CA ASP A 242 7.57 24.51 14.60
C ASP A 242 7.67 23.27 13.68
N PHE A 243 8.88 22.71 13.53
CA PHE A 243 9.10 21.55 12.66
C PHE A 243 8.57 20.24 13.25
N TRP A 244 8.85 19.97 14.52
CA TRP A 244 8.56 18.68 15.15
C TRP A 244 7.07 18.30 15.18
N PRO A 245 6.14 19.22 15.47
CA PRO A 245 4.70 18.94 15.41
C PRO A 245 4.20 18.57 14.01
N VAL A 246 4.87 19.02 12.94
CA VAL A 246 4.54 18.64 11.56
C VAL A 246 5.27 17.35 11.17
N PHE A 247 6.53 17.20 11.60
CA PHE A 247 7.39 16.08 11.25
C PHE A 247 6.85 14.72 11.68
N PHE A 248 6.45 14.55 12.95
CA PHE A 248 6.01 13.24 13.43
C PHE A 248 4.72 12.73 12.78
N PRO A 249 3.64 13.54 12.69
CA PRO A 249 2.43 13.13 11.96
C PRO A 249 2.71 12.90 10.47
N SER A 250 3.57 13.73 9.86
CA SER A 250 4.00 13.53 8.46
C SER A 250 4.72 12.19 8.29
N LEU A 251 5.68 11.87 9.17
CA LEU A 251 6.41 10.61 9.18
C LEU A 251 5.46 9.42 9.30
N MET A 252 4.45 9.51 10.17
CA MET A 252 3.43 8.47 10.32
C MET A 252 2.56 8.33 9.06
N GLY A 253 2.17 9.44 8.43
CA GLY A 253 1.49 9.43 7.14
C GLY A 253 2.30 8.73 6.04
N MET A 254 3.62 9.02 5.97
CA MET A 254 4.53 8.37 5.03
C MET A 254 4.65 6.86 5.27
N ILE A 255 4.75 6.44 6.54
CA ILE A 255 4.78 5.02 6.89
C ILE A 255 3.45 4.35 6.53
N ALA A 256 2.33 5.02 6.84
CA ALA A 256 0.98 4.53 6.56
C ALA A 256 0.72 4.30 5.07
N PHE A 257 1.27 5.17 4.21
CA PHE A 257 1.18 5.03 2.76
C PHE A 257 1.62 3.65 2.27
N TRP A 258 2.76 3.15 2.78
CA TRP A 258 3.28 1.83 2.44
C TRP A 258 2.83 0.70 3.38
N SER A 259 2.12 1.02 4.47
CA SER A 259 1.70 0.02 5.45
C SER A 259 0.78 -1.03 4.84
N THR A 260 -0.05 -0.66 3.85
CA THR A 260 -0.92 -1.62 3.13
C THR A 260 -0.08 -2.67 2.40
N LEU A 261 0.96 -2.21 1.70
CA LEU A 261 1.87 -3.06 0.94
C LEU A 261 2.79 -3.88 1.84
N SER A 262 3.16 -3.34 3.01
CA SER A 262 3.98 -4.08 3.98
C SER A 262 3.29 -5.33 4.51
N LEU A 263 1.96 -5.33 4.62
CA LEU A 263 1.20 -6.46 5.13
C LEU A 263 1.07 -7.57 4.12
N ASN A 264 0.79 -7.22 2.86
CA ASN A 264 0.55 -8.18 1.79
C ASN A 264 1.76 -8.48 0.92
N ILE A 265 2.95 -8.05 1.32
CA ILE A 265 4.17 -8.45 0.64
C ILE A 265 4.34 -9.99 0.51
N PRO A 266 3.74 -10.87 1.34
CA PRO A 266 3.63 -12.32 1.06
C PRO A 266 3.01 -12.67 -0.30
N ASP A 267 2.09 -11.87 -0.83
CA ASP A 267 1.44 -12.11 -2.14
C ASP A 267 2.45 -12.11 -3.29
N PHE A 268 3.52 -11.33 -3.14
CA PHE A 268 4.63 -11.26 -4.08
C PHE A 268 5.79 -12.19 -3.65
N THR A 269 6.15 -12.16 -2.38
CA THR A 269 7.32 -12.89 -1.87
C THR A 269 7.12 -14.41 -1.85
N ARG A 270 5.88 -14.90 -1.94
CA ARG A 270 5.58 -16.33 -2.18
C ARG A 270 6.22 -16.91 -3.44
N PHE A 271 6.54 -16.06 -4.42
CA PHE A 271 7.25 -16.46 -5.64
C PHE A 271 8.77 -16.40 -5.50
N GLY A 272 9.30 -15.97 -4.36
CA GLY A 272 10.72 -15.76 -4.09
C GLY A 272 11.55 -17.04 -4.00
N ALA A 273 12.69 -17.06 -4.70
CA ALA A 273 13.63 -18.18 -4.66
C ALA A 273 14.26 -18.40 -3.28
N GLY A 274 14.25 -17.40 -2.39
CA GLY A 274 14.70 -17.57 -1.01
C GLY A 274 14.66 -16.28 -0.20
N GLN A 275 15.00 -16.39 1.08
CA GLN A 275 14.95 -15.27 2.03
C GLN A 275 15.91 -14.14 1.66
N ARG A 276 17.14 -14.47 1.24
CA ARG A 276 18.12 -13.47 0.82
C ARG A 276 17.62 -12.64 -0.38
N ALA A 277 16.94 -13.28 -1.34
CA ALA A 277 16.40 -12.61 -2.52
C ALA A 277 15.32 -11.58 -2.13
N GLN A 278 14.39 -11.96 -1.25
CA GLN A 278 13.35 -11.02 -0.81
C GLN A 278 13.93 -9.89 0.05
N VAL A 279 14.91 -10.17 0.93
CA VAL A 279 15.45 -9.16 1.86
C VAL A 279 16.21 -8.11 1.08
N TRP A 280 17.19 -8.52 0.27
CA TRP A 280 17.95 -7.57 -0.54
C TRP A 280 17.09 -6.87 -1.58
N GLY A 281 16.14 -7.60 -2.19
CA GLY A 281 15.30 -7.03 -3.25
C GLY A 281 14.43 -5.89 -2.74
N GLN A 282 13.89 -6.02 -1.53
CA GLN A 282 13.08 -4.99 -0.87
C GLN A 282 13.91 -3.87 -0.27
N THR A 283 15.01 -4.19 0.42
CA THR A 283 15.91 -3.20 1.03
C THR A 283 16.56 -2.30 -0.02
N LEU A 284 16.91 -2.86 -1.18
CA LEU A 284 17.44 -2.07 -2.29
C LEU A 284 16.34 -1.43 -3.11
N GLY A 285 15.18 -2.06 -3.25
CA GLY A 285 14.08 -1.57 -4.09
C GLY A 285 13.34 -0.38 -3.48
N LEU A 286 12.73 -0.58 -2.31
CA LEU A 286 11.79 0.40 -1.74
C LEU A 286 12.49 1.69 -1.29
N PRO A 287 13.40 1.70 -0.31
CA PRO A 287 13.99 2.95 0.19
C PRO A 287 14.71 3.77 -0.88
N THR A 288 15.48 3.13 -1.76
CA THR A 288 16.27 3.86 -2.77
C THR A 288 15.37 4.51 -3.81
N THR A 289 14.44 3.74 -4.38
CA THR A 289 13.58 4.23 -5.45
C THR A 289 12.64 5.33 -4.94
N MET A 290 12.07 5.14 -3.74
CA MET A 290 11.18 6.16 -3.16
C MET A 290 11.93 7.44 -2.84
N THR A 291 13.15 7.34 -2.29
CA THR A 291 13.94 8.54 -1.99
C THR A 291 14.30 9.28 -3.28
N LEU A 292 14.69 8.58 -4.33
CA LEU A 292 15.00 9.18 -5.64
C LEU A 292 13.77 9.83 -6.29
N PHE A 293 12.62 9.15 -6.24
CA PHE A 293 11.38 9.69 -6.81
C PHE A 293 10.85 10.88 -6.00
N ALA A 294 10.96 10.82 -4.66
CA ALA A 294 10.63 11.93 -3.78
C ALA A 294 11.53 13.14 -4.02
N LEU A 295 12.84 12.93 -4.17
CA LEU A 295 13.77 14.00 -4.56
C LEU A 295 13.33 14.69 -5.84
N LEU A 296 12.99 13.91 -6.87
CA LEU A 296 12.51 14.44 -8.14
C LEU A 296 11.21 15.26 -7.95
N SER A 297 10.23 14.72 -7.23
CA SER A 297 8.95 15.39 -6.96
C SER A 297 9.11 16.70 -6.18
N VAL A 298 9.92 16.66 -5.12
CA VAL A 298 10.24 17.81 -4.27
C VAL A 298 10.95 18.89 -5.08
N PHE A 299 11.95 18.54 -5.89
CA PHE A 299 12.66 19.49 -6.73
C PHE A 299 11.75 20.15 -7.76
N VAL A 300 10.86 19.38 -8.39
CA VAL A 300 9.86 19.93 -9.30
C VAL A 300 8.91 20.90 -8.57
N THR A 301 8.49 20.56 -7.36
CA THR A 301 7.59 21.39 -6.54
C THR A 301 8.28 22.68 -6.08
N SER A 302 9.50 22.60 -5.53
CA SER A 302 10.31 23.76 -5.18
C SER A 302 10.61 24.65 -6.37
N GLY A 303 10.88 24.06 -7.55
CA GLY A 303 11.08 24.82 -8.77
C GLY A 303 9.82 25.53 -9.24
N SER A 304 8.64 24.93 -9.05
CA SER A 304 7.37 25.62 -9.33
C SER A 304 7.19 26.86 -8.44
N GLN A 305 7.63 26.81 -7.18
CA GLN A 305 7.64 27.96 -6.29
C GLN A 305 8.60 29.05 -6.78
N ALA A 306 9.80 28.67 -7.23
CA ALA A 306 10.77 29.61 -7.80
C ALA A 306 10.25 30.29 -9.09
N VAL A 307 9.52 29.55 -9.94
CA VAL A 307 9.06 30.03 -11.25
C VAL A 307 7.72 30.79 -11.16
N TYR A 308 6.79 30.31 -10.35
CA TYR A 308 5.40 30.79 -10.31
C TYR A 308 5.01 31.46 -8.98
N GLY A 309 5.91 31.53 -8.00
CA GLY A 309 5.65 32.10 -6.68
C GLY A 309 4.77 31.23 -5.77
N ALA A 310 4.41 30.01 -6.21
CA ALA A 310 3.56 29.09 -5.47
C ALA A 310 4.04 27.64 -5.66
N ALA A 311 4.00 26.84 -4.59
CA ALA A 311 4.33 25.43 -4.63
C ALA A 311 3.18 24.63 -5.28
N ILE A 312 3.28 24.40 -6.59
CA ILE A 312 2.36 23.55 -7.34
C ILE A 312 2.77 22.10 -7.09
N TRP A 313 2.11 21.47 -6.12
CA TRP A 313 2.39 20.11 -5.67
C TRP A 313 1.85 19.04 -6.63
N ASP A 314 0.80 19.36 -7.38
CA ASP A 314 0.22 18.47 -8.39
C ASP A 314 0.98 18.56 -9.73
N PRO A 315 1.65 17.47 -10.19
CA PRO A 315 2.41 17.47 -11.44
C PRO A 315 1.52 17.68 -12.67
N VAL A 316 0.23 17.32 -12.62
CA VAL A 316 -0.73 17.59 -13.70
C VAL A 316 -0.95 19.08 -13.85
N GLN A 317 -1.24 19.77 -12.74
CA GLN A 317 -1.46 21.22 -12.74
C GLN A 317 -0.21 21.97 -13.16
N LEU A 318 0.97 21.48 -12.75
CA LEU A 318 2.23 22.05 -13.17
C LEU A 318 2.48 21.87 -14.68
N ALA A 319 2.24 20.67 -15.21
CA ALA A 319 2.35 20.43 -16.64
C ALA A 319 1.40 21.32 -17.46
N ALA A 320 0.22 21.60 -16.92
CA ALA A 320 -0.73 22.53 -17.52
C ALA A 320 -0.26 23.99 -17.56
N ARG A 321 0.84 24.35 -16.87
CA ARG A 321 1.49 25.67 -17.01
C ARG A 321 2.35 25.79 -18.28
N THR A 322 2.46 24.73 -19.08
CA THR A 322 3.10 24.80 -20.39
C THR A 322 2.18 25.45 -21.42
N ASP A 323 2.77 26.20 -22.34
CA ASP A 323 2.07 26.77 -23.50
C ASP A 323 2.33 25.96 -24.77
N ASN A 324 3.16 24.91 -24.68
CA ASN A 324 3.45 24.02 -25.79
C ASN A 324 2.45 22.85 -25.83
N VAL A 325 1.63 22.80 -26.88
CA VAL A 325 0.65 21.72 -27.13
C VAL A 325 1.30 20.34 -27.11
N PHE A 326 2.51 20.19 -27.69
CA PHE A 326 3.21 18.91 -27.65
C PHE A 326 3.59 18.51 -26.22
N GLY A 327 4.08 19.46 -25.42
CA GLY A 327 4.40 19.23 -24.01
C GLY A 327 3.16 18.86 -23.20
N LEU A 328 2.02 19.48 -23.49
CA LEU A 328 0.74 19.20 -22.86
C LEU A 328 0.23 17.79 -23.19
N LEU A 329 0.27 17.40 -24.46
CA LEU A 329 -0.11 16.06 -24.91
C LEU A 329 0.84 14.99 -24.36
N PHE A 330 2.15 15.27 -24.34
CA PHE A 330 3.13 14.37 -23.74
C PHE A 330 2.84 14.15 -22.25
N ALA A 331 2.61 15.23 -21.49
CA ALA A 331 2.24 15.14 -20.09
C ALA A 331 0.93 14.37 -19.88
N LEU A 332 -0.08 14.57 -20.74
CA LEU A 332 -1.34 13.82 -20.68
C LEU A 332 -1.10 12.32 -20.82
N VAL A 333 -0.35 11.92 -21.85
CA VAL A 333 -0.03 10.51 -22.08
C VAL A 333 0.80 9.95 -20.92
N THR A 334 1.79 10.68 -20.41
CA THR A 334 2.59 10.27 -19.24
C THR A 334 1.71 10.04 -18.01
N VAL A 335 0.82 10.98 -17.67
CA VAL A 335 -0.07 10.89 -16.51
C VAL A 335 -1.02 9.69 -16.66
N LEU A 336 -1.62 9.51 -17.84
CA LEU A 336 -2.52 8.39 -18.10
C LEU A 336 -1.80 7.04 -17.98
N VAL A 337 -0.63 6.91 -18.62
CA VAL A 337 0.14 5.66 -18.59
C VAL A 337 0.62 5.36 -17.17
N ALA A 338 1.15 6.36 -16.45
CA ALA A 338 1.60 6.21 -15.06
C ALA A 338 0.47 5.75 -14.15
N THR A 339 -0.69 6.40 -14.26
CA THR A 339 -1.83 6.12 -13.38
C THR A 339 -2.39 4.74 -13.67
N ILE A 340 -2.68 4.40 -14.93
CA ILE A 340 -3.21 3.07 -15.28
C ILE A 340 -2.26 1.95 -14.84
N SER A 341 -0.96 2.14 -15.08
CA SER A 341 0.07 1.15 -14.78
C SER A 341 0.09 0.82 -13.29
N VAL A 342 0.36 1.83 -12.46
CA VAL A 342 0.50 1.60 -11.03
C VAL A 342 -0.83 1.27 -10.37
N ASN A 343 -1.93 1.90 -10.81
CA ASN A 343 -3.22 1.71 -10.15
C ASN A 343 -3.70 0.26 -10.27
N ILE A 344 -3.59 -0.33 -11.46
CA ILE A 344 -4.00 -1.73 -11.65
C ILE A 344 -3.03 -2.67 -10.93
N ALA A 345 -1.71 -2.48 -11.09
CA ALA A 345 -0.71 -3.37 -10.51
C ALA A 345 -0.73 -3.37 -8.97
N ALA A 346 -0.81 -2.19 -8.33
CA ALA A 346 -0.72 -2.06 -6.88
C ALA A 346 -2.08 -2.24 -6.19
N ASN A 347 -3.15 -1.67 -6.75
CA ASN A 347 -4.41 -1.51 -6.03
C ASN A 347 -5.51 -2.47 -6.45
N VAL A 348 -5.33 -3.26 -7.52
CA VAL A 348 -6.34 -4.22 -7.98
C VAL A 348 -5.94 -5.66 -7.66
N VAL A 349 -4.67 -6.00 -7.89
CA VAL A 349 -4.17 -7.38 -7.74
C VAL A 349 -4.41 -7.91 -6.32
N SER A 350 -4.02 -7.13 -5.33
CA SER A 350 -4.07 -7.55 -3.94
C SER A 350 -5.50 -7.68 -3.39
N PRO A 351 -6.41 -6.68 -3.53
CA PRO A 351 -7.78 -6.84 -3.03
C PRO A 351 -8.54 -7.92 -3.77
N ALA A 352 -8.21 -8.23 -5.02
CA ALA A 352 -8.77 -9.39 -5.70
C ALA A 352 -8.47 -10.70 -4.95
N TYR A 353 -7.25 -10.88 -4.42
CA TYR A 353 -6.91 -12.05 -3.59
C TYR A 353 -7.61 -12.05 -2.23
N ASP A 354 -7.72 -10.90 -1.57
CA ASP A 354 -8.43 -10.82 -0.29
C ASP A 354 -9.93 -11.09 -0.41
N LEU A 355 -10.56 -10.52 -1.45
CA LEU A 355 -11.97 -10.76 -1.77
C LEU A 355 -12.17 -12.23 -2.14
N ALA A 356 -11.23 -12.84 -2.87
CA ALA A 356 -11.24 -14.27 -3.13
C ALA A 356 -11.10 -15.09 -1.83
N ASN A 357 -10.38 -14.63 -0.81
CA ASN A 357 -10.32 -15.29 0.50
C ASN A 357 -11.64 -15.18 1.29
N LEU A 358 -12.40 -14.09 1.13
CA LEU A 358 -13.71 -13.92 1.76
C LEU A 358 -14.71 -14.99 1.32
N ALA A 359 -14.78 -15.20 0.01
CA ALA A 359 -15.73 -16.13 -0.60
C ALA A 359 -15.09 -16.90 -1.77
N PRO A 360 -14.20 -17.88 -1.50
CA PRO A 360 -13.42 -18.58 -2.53
C PRO A 360 -14.27 -19.26 -3.62
N ARG A 361 -15.49 -19.67 -3.26
CA ARG A 361 -16.44 -20.32 -4.17
C ARG A 361 -17.09 -19.34 -5.18
N PHE A 362 -17.18 -18.05 -4.85
CA PHE A 362 -17.97 -17.07 -5.63
C PHE A 362 -17.11 -15.99 -6.27
N ILE A 363 -15.94 -15.69 -5.69
CA ILE A 363 -15.08 -14.60 -6.13
C ILE A 363 -13.81 -15.16 -6.75
N THR A 364 -13.73 -15.04 -8.07
CA THR A 364 -12.48 -15.24 -8.83
C THR A 364 -11.64 -13.96 -8.80
N PHE A 365 -10.36 -14.05 -9.15
CA PHE A 365 -9.51 -12.87 -9.36
C PHE A 365 -10.20 -11.78 -10.21
N ARG A 366 -10.81 -12.15 -11.34
CA ARG A 366 -11.47 -11.19 -12.25
C ARG A 366 -12.68 -10.53 -11.58
N THR A 367 -13.49 -11.30 -10.86
CA THR A 367 -14.64 -10.78 -10.11
C THR A 367 -14.19 -9.84 -8.99
N GLY A 368 -13.18 -10.24 -8.22
CA GLY A 368 -12.60 -9.42 -7.14
C GLY A 368 -12.00 -8.11 -7.66
N ALA A 369 -11.34 -8.16 -8.81
CA ALA A 369 -10.78 -6.99 -9.47
C ALA A 369 -11.88 -5.99 -9.91
N LEU A 370 -13.00 -6.47 -10.45
CA LEU A 370 -14.13 -5.61 -10.81
C LEU A 370 -14.84 -5.03 -9.58
N ILE A 371 -15.01 -5.83 -8.51
CA ILE A 371 -15.55 -5.34 -7.22
C ILE A 371 -14.67 -4.21 -6.68
N THR A 372 -13.35 -4.38 -6.71
CA THR A 372 -12.39 -3.35 -6.30
C THR A 372 -12.61 -2.05 -7.05
N GLY A 373 -12.78 -2.15 -8.37
CA GLY A 373 -13.02 -0.98 -9.21
C GLY A 373 -14.31 -0.23 -8.89
N VAL A 374 -15.40 -0.95 -8.56
CA VAL A 374 -16.67 -0.33 -8.17
C VAL A 374 -16.60 0.27 -6.77
N VAL A 375 -16.10 -0.49 -5.79
CA VAL A 375 -15.99 -0.03 -4.40
C VAL A 375 -15.08 1.19 -4.30
N GLY A 376 -14.01 1.26 -5.11
CA GLY A 376 -13.14 2.42 -5.14
C GLY A 376 -13.84 3.74 -5.50
N VAL A 377 -14.86 3.69 -6.36
CA VAL A 377 -15.68 4.88 -6.67
C VAL A 377 -16.64 5.21 -5.52
N VAL A 378 -17.27 4.19 -4.93
CA VAL A 378 -18.24 4.35 -3.83
C VAL A 378 -17.60 4.97 -2.57
N ILE A 379 -16.29 4.79 -2.38
CA ILE A 379 -15.52 5.40 -1.28
C ILE A 379 -15.40 6.94 -1.41
N MET A 380 -15.82 7.53 -2.53
CA MET A 380 -15.76 8.98 -2.78
C MET A 380 -14.33 9.53 -2.72
N PRO A 381 -13.42 9.05 -3.59
CA PRO A 381 -12.00 9.39 -3.53
C PRO A 381 -11.71 10.89 -3.63
N TRP A 382 -12.55 11.65 -4.34
CA TRP A 382 -12.47 13.11 -4.45
C TRP A 382 -12.58 13.85 -3.11
N LYS A 383 -13.21 13.24 -2.09
CA LYS A 383 -13.25 13.81 -0.73
C LYS A 383 -12.00 13.50 0.07
N LEU A 384 -11.30 12.40 -0.21
CA LEU A 384 -10.07 12.02 0.49
C LEU A 384 -8.85 12.83 0.01
N THR A 385 -8.91 13.38 -1.20
CA THR A 385 -7.83 14.16 -1.81
C THR A 385 -8.12 15.66 -1.89
N GLU A 386 -9.19 16.13 -1.24
CA GLU A 386 -9.63 17.53 -1.30
C GLU A 386 -8.59 18.51 -0.73
N THR A 387 -7.87 18.12 0.34
CA THR A 387 -6.75 18.90 0.89
C THR A 387 -5.58 18.00 1.34
N PRO A 388 -4.34 18.55 1.44
CA PRO A 388 -3.20 17.80 1.99
C PRO A 388 -3.43 17.29 3.42
N GLU A 389 -4.14 18.05 4.26
CA GLU A 389 -4.44 17.65 5.63
C GLU A 389 -5.43 16.46 5.68
N LEU A 390 -6.45 16.46 4.82
CA LEU A 390 -7.36 15.31 4.68
C LEU A 390 -6.61 14.08 4.18
N TYR A 391 -5.74 14.26 3.19
CA TYR A 391 -4.97 13.15 2.63
C TYR A 391 -3.98 12.56 3.63
N ILE A 392 -3.15 13.39 4.28
CA ILE A 392 -2.04 12.94 5.13
C ILE A 392 -2.52 12.61 6.55
N PHE A 393 -3.29 13.46 7.20
CA PHE A 393 -3.60 13.29 8.62
C PHE A 393 -4.91 12.52 8.85
N THR A 394 -5.89 12.65 7.95
CA THR A 394 -7.17 11.95 8.10
C THR A 394 -7.13 10.57 7.45
N TRP A 395 -6.90 10.50 6.14
CA TRP A 395 -6.90 9.25 5.38
C TRP A 395 -5.72 8.34 5.78
N LEU A 396 -4.49 8.81 5.56
CA LEU A 396 -3.29 8.00 5.88
C LEU A 396 -3.18 7.72 7.38
N GLY A 397 -3.52 8.67 8.26
CA GLY A 397 -3.54 8.45 9.71
C GLY A 397 -4.46 7.30 10.13
N LEU A 398 -5.72 7.31 9.68
CA LEU A 398 -6.70 6.26 9.99
C LEU A 398 -6.26 4.89 9.48
N VAL A 399 -5.83 4.84 8.21
CA VAL A 399 -5.38 3.62 7.55
C VAL A 399 -4.13 3.06 8.20
N GLY A 400 -3.15 3.92 8.45
CA GLY A 400 -1.90 3.56 9.11
C GLY A 400 -2.14 2.96 10.49
N GLY A 401 -3.02 3.57 11.29
CA GLY A 401 -3.40 3.05 12.59
C GLY A 401 -3.94 1.62 12.50
N LEU A 402 -4.98 1.40 11.69
CA LEU A 402 -5.60 0.07 11.55
C LEU A 402 -4.63 -0.98 10.98
N LEU A 403 -3.86 -0.65 9.95
CA LEU A 403 -2.92 -1.60 9.35
C LEU A 403 -1.72 -1.88 10.25
N GLY A 404 -1.25 -0.89 11.02
CA GLY A 404 -0.24 -1.07 12.05
C GLY A 404 -0.65 -2.15 13.05
N THR A 405 -1.92 -2.16 13.48
CA THR A 405 -2.44 -3.17 14.41
C THR A 405 -2.38 -4.58 13.85
N VAL A 406 -2.72 -4.76 12.57
CA VAL A 406 -2.61 -6.06 11.89
C VAL A 406 -1.14 -6.48 11.83
N ALA A 407 -0.24 -5.57 11.49
CA ALA A 407 1.19 -5.85 11.41
C ALA A 407 1.75 -6.33 12.74
N GLY A 408 1.41 -5.64 13.84
CA GLY A 408 1.82 -6.02 15.19
C GLY A 408 1.40 -7.44 15.57
N ILE A 409 0.17 -7.84 15.23
CA ILE A 409 -0.35 -9.19 15.51
C ILE A 409 0.36 -10.25 14.68
N LEU A 410 0.52 -10.02 13.37
CA LEU A 410 1.19 -10.98 12.49
C LEU A 410 2.65 -11.18 12.88
N ILE A 411 3.35 -10.09 13.21
CA ILE A 411 4.75 -10.15 13.67
C ILE A 411 4.83 -10.88 15.01
N ALA A 412 3.97 -10.55 15.96
CA ALA A 412 3.90 -11.22 17.26
C ALA A 412 3.69 -12.72 17.14
N ASP A 413 2.65 -13.12 16.41
CA ASP A 413 2.28 -14.52 16.25
C ASP A 413 3.38 -15.30 15.54
N TYR A 414 3.84 -14.79 14.39
CA TYR A 414 4.78 -15.52 13.56
C TYR A 414 6.18 -15.59 14.17
N TRP A 415 6.73 -14.47 14.64
CA TRP A 415 8.13 -14.42 15.12
C TRP A 415 8.28 -14.78 16.59
N ILE A 416 7.37 -14.32 17.46
CA ILE A 416 7.52 -14.46 18.92
C ILE A 416 6.85 -15.74 19.42
N VAL A 417 5.58 -15.94 19.08
CA VAL A 417 4.80 -17.09 19.56
C VAL A 417 5.26 -18.38 18.85
N ARG A 418 5.19 -18.38 17.51
CA ARG A 418 5.44 -19.55 16.67
C ARG A 418 6.89 -19.74 16.22
N ARG A 419 7.75 -18.74 16.44
CA ARG A 419 9.19 -18.78 16.08
C ARG A 419 9.42 -19.19 14.63
N THR A 420 8.63 -18.63 13.73
CA THR A 420 8.62 -18.85 12.27
C THR A 420 8.23 -20.27 11.83
N ARG A 421 7.64 -21.09 12.71
CA ARG A 421 7.21 -22.46 12.40
C ARG A 421 5.68 -22.51 12.25
N LEU A 422 5.24 -22.72 11.02
CA LEU A 422 3.85 -22.98 10.64
C LEU A 422 3.71 -24.40 10.11
N ASP A 423 2.63 -25.05 10.49
CA ASP A 423 2.06 -26.19 9.77
C ASP A 423 1.34 -25.67 8.51
N LEU A 424 1.73 -26.15 7.32
CA LEU A 424 1.21 -25.64 6.05
C LEU A 424 -0.15 -26.23 5.71
N THR A 425 -0.40 -27.49 6.06
CA THR A 425 -1.65 -28.19 5.76
C THR A 425 -2.78 -27.61 6.60
N ASP A 426 -2.53 -27.40 7.90
CA ASP A 426 -3.55 -26.93 8.83
C ASP A 426 -4.04 -25.50 8.54
N LEU A 427 -3.28 -24.69 7.77
CA LEU A 427 -3.73 -23.37 7.31
C LEU A 427 -4.94 -23.42 6.37
N TYR A 428 -5.32 -24.62 5.91
CA TYR A 428 -6.46 -24.85 5.02
C TYR A 428 -7.47 -25.84 5.59
N THR A 429 -7.17 -26.48 6.72
CA THR A 429 -7.97 -27.59 7.27
C THR A 429 -8.85 -27.13 8.43
N PRO A 430 -10.19 -27.16 8.30
CA PRO A 430 -11.08 -26.96 9.43
C PRO A 430 -10.84 -28.00 10.52
N GLY A 431 -10.86 -27.58 11.79
CA GLY A 431 -10.55 -28.46 12.92
C GLY A 431 -9.06 -28.68 13.18
N GLY A 432 -8.16 -28.19 12.31
CA GLY A 432 -6.72 -28.20 12.54
C GLY A 432 -6.24 -27.15 13.54
N ARG A 433 -4.91 -26.99 13.69
CA ARG A 433 -4.26 -26.10 14.67
C ARG A 433 -4.72 -24.64 14.64
N TYR A 434 -5.15 -24.14 13.48
CA TYR A 434 -5.59 -22.75 13.30
C TYR A 434 -7.12 -22.60 13.23
N TRP A 435 -7.86 -23.62 13.67
CA TRP A 435 -9.31 -23.53 13.77
C TRP A 435 -9.78 -22.69 14.95
N TYR A 436 -9.05 -22.70 16.07
CA TYR A 436 -9.43 -21.97 17.28
C TYR A 436 -10.90 -22.21 17.68
N THR A 437 -11.62 -21.15 18.08
CA THR A 437 -13.04 -21.21 18.42
C THR A 437 -13.88 -20.94 17.17
N SER A 438 -14.35 -22.00 16.51
CA SER A 438 -15.22 -21.90 15.31
C SER A 438 -14.60 -21.13 14.12
N GLY A 439 -13.27 -21.20 13.96
CA GLY A 439 -12.51 -20.51 12.92
C GLY A 439 -11.96 -19.14 13.34
N TRP A 440 -12.14 -18.72 14.59
CA TRP A 440 -11.75 -17.40 15.10
C TRP A 440 -10.82 -17.50 16.31
N ASN A 441 -9.69 -16.79 16.25
CA ASN A 441 -8.85 -16.53 17.41
C ASN A 441 -9.33 -15.26 18.14
N VAL A 442 -10.10 -15.45 19.22
CA VAL A 442 -10.62 -14.34 20.03
C VAL A 442 -9.50 -13.44 20.56
N HIS A 443 -8.33 -14.02 20.90
CA HIS A 443 -7.19 -13.22 21.37
C HIS A 443 -6.66 -12.27 20.29
N ALA A 444 -6.62 -12.71 19.03
CA ALA A 444 -6.23 -11.86 17.90
C ALA A 444 -7.23 -10.73 17.67
N VAL A 445 -8.53 -11.03 17.77
CA VAL A 445 -9.60 -10.04 17.60
C VAL A 445 -9.56 -8.99 18.71
N VAL A 446 -9.33 -9.39 19.96
CA VAL A 446 -9.18 -8.46 21.09
C VAL A 446 -7.93 -7.60 20.92
N ALA A 447 -6.79 -8.18 20.53
CA ALA A 447 -5.58 -7.42 20.25
C ALA A 447 -5.78 -6.40 19.12
N PHE A 448 -6.53 -6.77 18.08
CA PHE A 448 -6.89 -5.88 16.99
C PHE A 448 -7.80 -4.74 17.48
N ALA A 449 -8.85 -5.05 18.26
CA ALA A 449 -9.76 -4.05 18.78
C ALA A 449 -9.06 -3.05 19.71
N VAL A 450 -8.23 -3.53 20.64
CA VAL A 450 -7.48 -2.67 21.57
C VAL A 450 -6.48 -1.81 20.82
N GLY A 451 -5.67 -2.41 19.94
CA GLY A 451 -4.72 -1.66 19.12
C GLY A 451 -5.41 -0.63 18.23
N GLY A 452 -6.55 -0.99 17.62
CA GLY A 452 -7.31 -0.11 16.74
C GLY A 452 -7.88 1.07 17.50
N VAL A 453 -8.53 0.84 18.64
CA VAL A 453 -9.06 1.91 19.49
C VAL A 453 -7.95 2.85 19.95
N LEU A 454 -6.79 2.34 20.38
CA LEU A 454 -5.67 3.19 20.79
C LEU A 454 -5.07 3.99 19.62
N ALA A 455 -4.99 3.38 18.43
CA ALA A 455 -4.40 3.99 17.24
C ALA A 455 -5.28 5.06 16.59
N VAL A 456 -6.60 4.83 16.50
CA VAL A 456 -7.52 5.68 15.75
C VAL A 456 -8.62 6.32 16.61
N GLY A 457 -8.77 5.91 17.86
CA GLY A 457 -9.77 6.47 18.76
C GLY A 457 -9.55 7.96 19.06
N GLY A 458 -8.33 8.46 18.88
CA GLY A 458 -8.01 9.89 19.00
C GLY A 458 -8.10 10.69 17.70
N SER A 459 -8.54 10.10 16.58
CA SER A 459 -8.57 10.78 15.28
C SER A 459 -9.36 12.08 15.37
N HIS A 460 -8.77 13.16 14.86
CA HIS A 460 -9.25 14.53 14.97
C HIS A 460 -9.04 15.29 13.66
N SER A 461 -9.83 16.35 13.45
CA SER A 461 -9.71 17.23 12.28
C SER A 461 -9.89 18.68 12.70
N ALA A 462 -9.23 19.61 12.00
CA ALA A 462 -9.47 21.04 12.23
C ALA A 462 -10.94 21.40 11.87
N PRO A 463 -11.54 22.42 12.51
CA PRO A 463 -12.93 22.80 12.27
C PRO A 463 -13.23 23.01 10.78
N GLY A 464 -14.22 22.28 10.26
CA GLY A 464 -14.62 22.33 8.85
C GLY A 464 -13.63 21.71 7.85
N LYS A 465 -12.50 21.16 8.31
CA LYS A 465 -11.45 20.56 7.47
C LYS A 465 -11.44 19.03 7.48
N GLY A 466 -12.43 18.38 8.09
CA GLY A 466 -12.53 16.92 8.04
C GLY A 466 -13.68 16.33 8.84
N PRO A 467 -13.79 14.99 8.83
CA PRO A 467 -14.93 14.27 9.39
C PRO A 467 -14.88 14.11 10.91
N PHE A 468 -13.74 14.39 11.56
CA PHE A 468 -13.55 14.12 12.98
C PHE A 468 -13.71 15.38 13.85
N PRO A 469 -14.15 15.22 15.12
CA PRO A 469 -14.21 16.32 16.08
C PRO A 469 -12.83 16.95 16.32
N GLN A 470 -12.79 18.25 16.64
CA GLN A 470 -11.54 18.97 16.94
C GLN A 470 -10.81 18.39 18.17
N ASP A 471 -11.55 17.95 19.16
CA ASP A 471 -11.01 17.34 20.38
C ASP A 471 -10.69 15.85 20.22
N GLY A 472 -10.95 15.28 19.04
CA GLY A 472 -10.84 13.86 18.75
C GLY A 472 -12.10 13.07 19.08
N LEU A 473 -12.25 11.87 18.49
CA LEU A 473 -13.38 10.98 18.78
C LEU A 473 -13.43 10.57 20.26
N ILE A 474 -12.26 10.29 20.84
CA ILE A 474 -12.05 10.02 22.26
C ILE A 474 -10.95 10.98 22.74
N PRO A 475 -11.29 12.07 23.44
CA PRO A 475 -10.36 13.18 23.69
C PRO A 475 -9.05 12.79 24.37
N PHE A 476 -9.07 11.84 25.31
CA PHE A 476 -7.85 11.39 25.98
C PHE A 476 -6.91 10.60 25.07
N LEU A 477 -7.40 10.05 23.95
CA LEU A 477 -6.61 9.31 22.96
C LEU A 477 -6.07 10.21 21.85
N LYS A 478 -6.48 11.49 21.78
CA LYS A 478 -6.03 12.43 20.74
C LYS A 478 -4.51 12.44 20.54
N PRO A 479 -3.66 12.49 21.59
CA PRO A 479 -2.21 12.48 21.40
C PRO A 479 -1.66 11.19 20.78
N LEU A 480 -2.38 10.07 20.89
CA LEU A 480 -1.96 8.79 20.31
C LEU A 480 -2.26 8.70 18.82
N ALA A 481 -3.27 9.43 18.32
CA ALA A 481 -3.67 9.38 16.92
C ALA A 481 -2.59 9.93 15.97
N ASP A 482 -1.82 10.92 16.42
CA ASP A 482 -0.67 11.46 15.68
C ASP A 482 0.43 10.42 15.46
N TYR A 483 0.45 9.38 16.30
CA TYR A 483 1.37 8.24 16.26
C TYR A 483 0.65 6.92 15.93
N GLY A 484 -0.54 7.01 15.32
CA GLY A 484 -1.50 5.91 15.24
C GLY A 484 -0.91 4.61 14.69
N TRP A 485 -0.06 4.67 13.66
CA TRP A 485 0.59 3.47 13.11
C TRP A 485 1.48 2.75 14.13
N ALA A 486 2.36 3.50 14.81
CA ALA A 486 3.30 2.95 15.78
C ALA A 486 2.56 2.45 17.04
N VAL A 487 1.57 3.23 17.51
CA VAL A 487 0.70 2.86 18.63
C VAL A 487 -0.05 1.57 18.31
N GLY A 488 -0.65 1.49 17.12
CA GLY A 488 -1.39 0.32 16.66
C GLY A 488 -0.52 -0.93 16.63
N LEU A 489 0.68 -0.83 16.02
CA LEU A 489 1.64 -1.94 15.95
C LEU A 489 2.10 -2.39 17.33
N ALA A 490 2.55 -1.46 18.17
CA ALA A 490 3.09 -1.80 19.48
C ALA A 490 2.01 -2.35 20.42
N ALA A 491 0.85 -1.69 20.50
CA ALA A 491 -0.24 -2.11 21.38
C ALA A 491 -0.79 -3.48 21.00
N SER A 492 -1.05 -3.73 19.71
CA SER A 492 -1.59 -5.01 19.28
C SER A 492 -0.57 -6.14 19.47
N LEU A 493 0.72 -5.89 19.23
CA LEU A 493 1.82 -6.84 19.50
C LEU A 493 1.86 -7.21 20.98
N VAL A 494 1.87 -6.23 21.88
CA VAL A 494 1.92 -6.47 23.33
C VAL A 494 0.69 -7.23 23.81
N VAL A 495 -0.50 -6.79 23.42
CA VAL A 495 -1.77 -7.43 23.82
C VAL A 495 -1.88 -8.85 23.28
N TYR A 496 -1.35 -9.12 22.09
CA TYR A 496 -1.32 -10.47 21.52
C TYR A 496 -0.36 -11.40 22.29
N VAL A 497 0.83 -10.91 22.65
CA VAL A 497 1.85 -11.73 23.31
C VAL A 497 1.55 -11.98 24.78
N ALA A 498 1.04 -10.99 25.52
CA ALA A 498 0.91 -11.06 26.98
C ALA A 498 0.16 -12.31 27.49
N PRO A 499 -0.98 -12.74 26.91
CA PRO A 499 -1.68 -13.96 27.33
C PRO A 499 -0.92 -15.26 26.98
N THR A 500 -0.05 -15.23 25.96
CA THR A 500 0.67 -16.41 25.47
C THR A 500 1.94 -16.72 26.28
N ALA A 501 2.45 -15.76 27.05
CA ALA A 501 3.64 -15.92 27.88
C ALA A 501 3.45 -16.89 29.06
N GLY A 502 2.20 -17.08 29.53
CA GLY A 502 1.87 -17.93 30.68
C GLY A 502 1.40 -19.37 30.35
N ARG A 503 1.07 -19.67 29.09
CA ARG A 503 0.63 -21.03 28.70
C ARG A 503 1.86 -21.86 28.35
N ARG A 504 2.20 -22.85 29.20
CA ARG A 504 3.21 -23.87 28.87
C ARG A 504 2.83 -24.53 27.54
N ARG A 505 3.76 -24.40 26.58
CA ARG A 505 3.64 -24.82 25.19
C ARG A 505 3.63 -26.35 25.12
N VAL A 506 2.58 -26.95 24.55
CA VAL A 506 2.58 -28.35 24.08
C VAL A 506 2.94 -28.35 22.62
#